data_AF-A0A1V2K1E3-F1
#
_entry.id   AF-A0A1V2K1E3-F1
#
_cell.length_a   1.000
_cell.length_b   1.000
_cell.length_c   1.000
_cell.angle_alpha   90.00
_cell.angle_beta   90.00
_cell.angle_gamma   90.00
#
_symmetry.space_group_name_H-M   'P 1'
#
loop_
_entity.id
_entity.type
_entity.pdbx_description
1 polymer ?
#
loop_
_entity_poly.entity_id
_entity_poly.type
_entity_poly.pdbx_seq_one_letter_code
_entity_poly.pdbx_strand_id
1 'polypeptide(L)'
;MLGTLKHAFKRQRIRISFDIDDTLACQLHHSATEHSRLPACVHRWLGEPLRSGTRALTRELRRQGCSVWVYTSSGRTPSYIRRWLLLYGIHVDGVVNSVRHNQALTDRGLSSTPSKFPPAFDIDLHVDDSEGVQLEGVDHGFRVVVVDPQDKQWAQRVLEAVAQVQTQLARQQPKRHKLPVRSYPGLTLNG
;
A
#
# COMPACT_ATOMS: atom_id res chain seq x y z
N MET A 1 -13.38 -27.31 17.67
CA MET A 1 -14.13 -26.40 16.77
C MET A 1 -14.12 -24.94 17.30
N LEU A 2 -12.95 -24.41 17.73
CA LEU A 2 -12.82 -23.05 18.30
C LEU A 2 -11.78 -22.15 17.60
N GLY A 3 -11.07 -22.66 16.58
CA GLY A 3 -10.02 -21.93 15.87
C GLY A 3 -10.53 -21.03 14.72
N THR A 4 -11.70 -21.34 14.15
CA THR A 4 -12.22 -20.73 12.93
C THR A 4 -12.89 -19.37 13.18
N LEU A 5 -13.38 -19.10 14.41
CA LEU A 5 -14.07 -17.86 14.75
C LEU A 5 -13.14 -16.68 15.10
N LYS A 6 -11.86 -16.93 15.39
CA LYS A 6 -10.91 -15.86 15.77
C LYS A 6 -10.38 -15.03 14.59
N HIS A 7 -10.54 -15.53 13.36
CA HIS A 7 -10.11 -14.81 12.14
C HIS A 7 -11.17 -13.84 11.60
N ALA A 8 -12.41 -13.91 12.10
CA ALA A 8 -13.52 -13.13 11.55
C ALA A 8 -13.60 -11.67 12.04
N PHE A 9 -12.76 -11.24 12.98
CA PHE A 9 -12.92 -9.92 13.63
C PHE A 9 -11.65 -9.08 13.76
N LYS A 10 -10.55 -9.42 13.07
CA LYS A 10 -9.44 -8.47 12.97
C LYS A 10 -9.77 -7.49 11.84
N ARG A 11 -10.04 -6.22 12.17
CA ARG A 11 -10.05 -5.14 11.18
C ARG A 11 -8.83 -5.32 10.30
N GLN A 12 -9.04 -5.55 9.00
CA GLN A 12 -7.91 -5.63 8.07
C GLN A 12 -7.16 -4.32 8.16
N ARG A 13 -5.87 -4.44 8.44
CA ARG A 13 -4.95 -3.32 8.50
C ARG A 13 -4.88 -2.70 7.12
N ILE A 14 -5.16 -1.41 7.00
CA ILE A 14 -5.09 -0.68 5.73
C ILE A 14 -3.71 -0.85 5.14
N ARG A 15 -3.64 -1.26 3.88
CA ARG A 15 -2.41 -1.57 3.16
C ARG A 15 -2.11 -0.45 2.18
N ILE A 16 -0.95 0.17 2.35
CA ILE A 16 -0.48 1.30 1.56
C ILE A 16 0.78 0.85 0.84
N SER A 17 0.83 1.02 -0.48
CA SER A 17 2.05 0.77 -1.25
C SER A 17 2.62 2.06 -1.83
N PHE A 18 3.94 2.09 -1.96
CA PHE A 18 4.69 3.19 -2.55
C PHE A 18 5.41 2.73 -3.82
N ASP A 19 5.35 3.52 -4.88
CA ASP A 19 6.30 3.38 -5.99
C ASP A 19 7.73 3.74 -5.55
N ILE A 20 8.72 3.45 -6.39
CA ILE A 20 10.12 3.76 -6.12
C ILE A 20 10.57 4.99 -6.89
N ASP A 21 10.52 4.94 -8.21
CA ASP A 21 11.24 5.90 -9.05
C ASP A 21 10.48 7.24 -9.02
N ASP A 22 11.18 8.34 -8.70
CA ASP A 22 10.62 9.68 -8.44
C ASP A 22 9.55 9.79 -7.32
N THR A 23 9.20 8.67 -6.68
CA THR A 23 8.36 8.64 -5.47
C THR A 23 9.19 8.49 -4.17
N LEU A 24 9.85 7.34 -3.98
CA LEU A 24 10.71 7.06 -2.82
C LEU A 24 12.18 7.36 -3.10
N ALA A 25 12.62 7.20 -4.33
CA ALA A 25 13.97 7.50 -4.79
C ALA A 25 13.86 8.59 -5.86
N CYS A 26 14.03 9.83 -5.45
CA CYS A 26 14.03 10.95 -6.40
C CYS A 26 15.47 11.34 -6.74
N GLN A 27 15.61 12.01 -7.89
CA GLN A 27 16.87 12.64 -8.26
C GLN A 27 17.30 13.68 -7.22
N LEU A 28 18.61 13.83 -7.00
CA LEU A 28 19.20 14.69 -5.95
C LEU A 28 18.77 16.17 -6.04
N HIS A 29 18.40 16.66 -7.22
CA HIS A 29 17.93 18.02 -7.41
C HIS A 29 16.41 18.18 -7.21
N HIS A 30 15.65 17.08 -7.23
CA HIS A 30 14.21 17.10 -6.99
C HIS A 30 13.89 17.04 -5.49
N SER A 31 14.65 16.30 -4.69
CA SER A 31 14.37 16.16 -3.26
C SER A 31 15.62 15.97 -2.41
N ALA A 32 15.54 16.41 -1.16
CA ALA A 32 16.57 16.12 -0.16
C ALA A 32 16.58 14.62 0.16
N THR A 33 17.76 14.07 0.42
CA THR A 33 17.94 12.66 0.79
C THR A 33 17.73 12.45 2.30
N GLU A 34 17.07 11.36 2.66
CA GLU A 34 16.92 10.87 4.02
C GLU A 34 18.29 10.60 4.66
N HIS A 35 18.43 10.93 5.94
CA HIS A 35 19.69 10.71 6.64
C HIS A 35 19.97 9.21 6.84
N SER A 36 21.11 8.73 6.33
CA SER A 36 21.60 7.38 6.56
C SER A 36 22.59 7.34 7.73
N ARG A 37 22.55 6.26 8.54
CA ARG A 37 23.56 6.03 9.59
C ARG A 37 24.87 5.46 9.03
N LEU A 38 24.88 5.05 7.77
CA LEU A 38 26.07 4.51 7.10
C LEU A 38 26.81 5.61 6.35
N PRO A 39 28.15 5.49 6.19
CA PRO A 39 28.90 6.38 5.31
C PRO A 39 28.31 6.43 3.90
N ALA A 40 28.29 7.62 3.29
CA ALA A 40 27.64 7.85 2.00
C ALA A 40 28.16 6.94 0.87
N CYS A 41 29.44 6.57 0.89
CA CYS A 41 30.05 5.64 -0.08
C CYS A 41 29.47 4.22 0.03
N VAL A 42 29.30 3.71 1.26
CA VAL A 42 28.69 2.41 1.52
C VAL A 42 27.22 2.43 1.11
N HIS A 43 26.53 3.53 1.41
CA HIS A 43 25.14 3.69 1.05
C HIS A 43 24.92 3.66 -0.47
N ARG A 44 25.73 4.41 -1.23
CA ARG A 44 25.65 4.49 -2.69
C ARG A 44 25.94 3.15 -3.38
N TRP A 45 26.76 2.29 -2.75
CA TRP A 45 27.04 0.97 -3.29
C TRP A 45 25.94 -0.05 -2.99
N LEU A 46 25.26 0.09 -1.83
CA LEU A 46 24.25 -0.86 -1.36
C LEU A 46 22.82 -0.48 -1.72
N GLY A 47 22.58 0.75 -2.16
CA GLY A 47 21.24 1.23 -2.46
C GLY A 47 21.21 2.65 -3.02
N GLU A 48 19.99 3.13 -3.22
CA GLU A 48 19.72 4.42 -3.86
C GLU A 48 19.43 5.51 -2.82
N PRO A 49 19.60 6.81 -3.13
CA PRO A 49 19.16 7.88 -2.26
C PRO A 49 17.66 7.77 -1.98
N LEU A 50 17.27 7.66 -0.70
CA LEU A 50 15.87 7.67 -0.30
C LEU A 50 15.40 9.10 -0.06
N ARG A 51 14.18 9.43 -0.50
CA ARG A 51 13.54 10.73 -0.31
C ARG A 51 13.37 11.04 1.17
N SER A 52 13.74 12.26 1.58
CA SER A 52 13.59 12.74 2.94
C SER A 52 12.13 12.73 3.40
N GLY A 53 11.92 12.33 4.65
CA GLY A 53 10.60 12.19 5.27
C GLY A 53 10.06 10.77 5.21
N THR A 54 10.61 9.88 4.38
CA THR A 54 10.16 8.49 4.25
C THR A 54 10.22 7.73 5.57
N ARG A 55 11.28 7.92 6.36
CA ARG A 55 11.41 7.25 7.67
C ARG A 55 10.35 7.71 8.66
N ALA A 56 10.14 9.03 8.73
CA ALA A 56 9.14 9.63 9.61
C ALA A 56 7.72 9.21 9.20
N LEU A 57 7.41 9.27 7.90
CA LEU A 57 6.15 8.83 7.31
C LEU A 57 5.87 7.36 7.62
N THR A 58 6.84 6.47 7.35
CA THR A 58 6.65 5.03 7.60
C THR A 58 6.39 4.72 9.06
N ARG A 59 7.10 5.39 9.98
CA ARG A 59 6.88 5.26 11.42
C ARG A 59 5.47 5.70 11.81
N GLU A 60 5.00 6.82 11.25
CA GLU A 60 3.67 7.35 11.53
C GLU A 60 2.56 6.44 10.97
N LEU A 61 2.70 5.95 9.73
CA LEU A 61 1.76 4.98 9.15
C LEU A 61 1.69 3.69 9.99
N ARG A 62 2.83 3.19 10.46
CA ARG A 62 2.86 2.03 11.36
C ARG A 62 2.21 2.34 12.71
N ARG A 63 2.40 3.54 13.26
CA ARG A 63 1.74 4.00 14.50
C ARG A 63 0.22 4.04 14.37
N GLN A 64 -0.29 4.43 13.20
CA GLN A 64 -1.72 4.39 12.86
C GLN A 64 -2.23 2.96 12.55
N GLY A 65 -1.36 1.96 12.66
CA GLY A 65 -1.71 0.57 12.44
C GLY A 65 -1.86 0.20 10.98
N CYS A 66 -1.26 0.93 10.03
CA CYS A 66 -1.23 0.61 8.59
C CYS A 66 -0.13 -0.40 8.23
N SER A 67 -0.32 -1.12 7.10
CA SER A 67 0.68 -1.98 6.47
C SER A 67 1.38 -1.20 5.37
N VAL A 68 2.71 -1.21 5.37
CA VAL A 68 3.53 -0.46 4.42
C VAL A 68 4.17 -1.41 3.44
N TRP A 69 3.91 -1.21 2.16
CA TRP A 69 4.35 -2.03 1.04
C TRP A 69 5.15 -1.19 0.05
N VAL A 70 5.94 -1.85 -0.79
CA VAL A 70 6.47 -1.26 -2.02
C VAL A 70 5.79 -1.91 -3.21
N TYR A 71 5.42 -1.11 -4.20
CA TYR A 71 4.91 -1.59 -5.47
C TYR A 71 5.57 -0.78 -6.59
N THR A 72 6.55 -1.40 -7.24
CA THR A 72 7.28 -0.82 -8.38
C THR A 72 7.07 -1.66 -9.64
N SER A 73 7.07 -1.00 -10.80
CA SER A 73 7.15 -1.65 -12.12
C SER A 73 8.60 -1.99 -12.52
N SER A 74 9.60 -1.64 -11.69
CA SER A 74 11.00 -1.96 -11.97
C SER A 74 11.34 -3.44 -11.74
N GLY A 75 12.45 -3.88 -12.34
CA GLY A 75 13.02 -5.23 -12.17
C GLY A 75 13.74 -5.45 -10.84
N ARG A 76 13.75 -4.46 -9.93
CA ARG A 76 14.39 -4.57 -8.61
C ARG A 76 13.82 -5.78 -7.86
N THR A 77 14.71 -6.59 -7.28
CA THR A 77 14.27 -7.79 -6.56
C THR A 77 13.65 -7.42 -5.21
N PRO A 78 12.69 -8.20 -4.69
CA PRO A 78 12.14 -7.95 -3.35
C PRO A 78 13.20 -7.94 -2.25
N SER A 79 14.25 -8.76 -2.37
CA SER A 79 15.35 -8.81 -1.41
C SER A 79 16.24 -7.57 -1.48
N TYR A 80 16.48 -7.03 -2.68
CA TYR A 80 17.15 -5.75 -2.86
C TYR A 80 16.38 -4.62 -2.18
N ILE A 81 15.09 -4.46 -2.51
CA ILE A 81 14.24 -3.37 -1.97
C ILE A 81 14.18 -3.43 -0.44
N ARG A 82 13.99 -4.62 0.13
CA ARG A 82 13.96 -4.80 1.60
C ARG A 82 15.29 -4.42 2.25
N ARG A 83 16.41 -4.84 1.66
CA ARG A 83 17.75 -4.52 2.17
C ARG A 83 18.03 -3.02 2.10
N TRP A 84 17.72 -2.40 0.95
CA TRP A 84 17.88 -0.97 0.74
C TRP A 84 17.13 -0.15 1.79
N LEU A 85 15.84 -0.41 1.98
CA LEU A 85 15.04 0.30 2.99
C LEU A 85 15.52 0.02 4.42
N LEU A 86 16.04 -1.18 4.69
CA LEU A 86 16.61 -1.51 5.99
C LEU A 86 17.85 -0.67 6.34
N LEU A 87 18.64 -0.21 5.35
CA LEU A 87 19.76 0.72 5.59
C LEU A 87 19.29 2.05 6.21
N TYR A 88 18.04 2.42 5.98
CA TYR A 88 17.38 3.58 6.57
C TYR A 88 16.55 3.24 7.83
N GLY A 89 16.60 2.00 8.31
CA GLY A 89 15.82 1.50 9.44
C GLY A 89 14.34 1.26 9.11
N ILE A 90 13.99 1.17 7.82
CA ILE A 90 12.60 1.01 7.35
C ILE A 90 12.33 -0.45 7.01
N HIS A 91 11.26 -0.98 7.60
CA HIS A 91 10.75 -2.30 7.29
C HIS A 91 9.45 -2.19 6.49
N VAL A 92 9.30 -3.01 5.46
CA VAL A 92 8.07 -3.13 4.65
C VAL A 92 7.48 -4.51 4.81
N ASP A 93 6.15 -4.58 4.84
CA ASP A 93 5.40 -5.82 5.04
C ASP A 93 5.33 -6.63 3.75
N GLY A 94 5.31 -5.97 2.59
CA GLY A 94 5.31 -6.62 1.28
C GLY A 94 6.02 -5.81 0.20
N VAL A 95 6.36 -6.51 -0.88
CA VAL A 95 6.96 -5.93 -2.08
C VAL A 95 6.31 -6.58 -3.30
N VAL A 96 5.83 -5.75 -4.21
CA VAL A 96 5.38 -6.11 -5.55
C VAL A 96 6.36 -5.46 -6.52
N ASN A 97 7.01 -6.29 -7.35
CA ASN A 97 7.84 -5.83 -8.46
C ASN A 97 7.19 -6.30 -9.78
N SER A 98 7.80 -5.97 -10.92
CA SER A 98 7.27 -6.34 -12.25
C SER A 98 6.98 -7.83 -12.39
N VAL A 99 7.85 -8.71 -11.88
CA VAL A 99 7.66 -10.17 -11.95
C VAL A 99 6.39 -10.60 -11.23
N ARG A 100 6.21 -10.17 -9.96
CA ARG A 100 5.00 -10.51 -9.18
C ARG A 100 3.75 -9.87 -9.74
N HIS A 101 3.85 -8.66 -10.28
CA HIS A 101 2.76 -7.98 -10.94
C HIS A 101 2.29 -8.78 -12.16
N ASN A 102 3.19 -9.10 -13.09
CA ASN A 102 2.88 -9.82 -14.30
C ASN A 102 2.27 -11.19 -14.00
N GLN A 103 2.84 -11.92 -13.03
CA GLN A 103 2.27 -13.19 -12.59
C GLN A 103 0.82 -13.02 -12.10
N ALA A 104 0.56 -12.04 -11.23
CA ALA A 104 -0.78 -11.80 -10.70
C ALA A 104 -1.79 -11.37 -11.80
N LEU A 105 -1.34 -10.71 -12.86
CA LEU A 105 -2.18 -10.35 -14.00
C LEU A 105 -2.47 -11.55 -14.90
N THR A 106 -1.45 -12.36 -15.20
CA THR A 106 -1.60 -13.61 -15.97
C THR A 106 -2.59 -14.55 -15.28
N ASP A 107 -2.45 -14.74 -13.97
CA ASP A 107 -3.34 -15.59 -13.16
C ASP A 107 -4.82 -15.11 -13.19
N ARG A 108 -5.05 -13.84 -13.54
CA ARG A 108 -6.37 -13.21 -13.62
C ARG A 108 -6.91 -13.07 -15.04
N GLY A 109 -6.15 -13.46 -16.06
CA GLY A 109 -6.59 -13.45 -17.47
C GLY A 109 -6.88 -12.06 -18.04
N LEU A 110 -6.22 -11.02 -17.55
CA LEU A 110 -6.45 -9.63 -17.99
C LEU A 110 -5.68 -9.34 -19.29
N SER A 111 -6.38 -8.82 -20.31
CA SER A 111 -5.83 -8.52 -21.65
C SER A 111 -5.42 -7.05 -21.85
N SER A 112 -6.02 -6.11 -21.11
CA SER A 112 -5.65 -4.69 -21.05
C SER A 112 -5.30 -4.34 -19.60
N THR A 113 -4.03 -4.50 -19.24
CA THR A 113 -3.60 -4.45 -17.85
C THR A 113 -3.04 -3.07 -17.51
N PRO A 114 -3.52 -2.43 -16.42
CA PRO A 114 -2.96 -1.18 -15.98
C PRO A 114 -1.49 -1.38 -15.58
N SER A 115 -0.68 -0.34 -15.69
CA SER A 115 0.73 -0.34 -15.30
C SER A 115 0.94 -0.81 -13.85
N LYS A 116 -0.06 -0.57 -12.98
CA LYS A 116 -0.17 -1.11 -11.63
C LYS A 116 -1.60 -1.52 -11.32
N PHE A 117 -1.77 -2.60 -10.56
CA PHE A 117 -3.07 -3.08 -10.11
C PHE A 117 -3.08 -3.42 -8.61
N PRO A 118 -3.08 -2.40 -7.72
CA PRO A 118 -3.11 -2.57 -6.27
C PRO A 118 -4.19 -3.56 -5.74
N PRO A 119 -5.42 -3.62 -6.32
CA PRO A 119 -6.43 -4.58 -5.88
C PRO A 119 -6.02 -6.05 -5.99
N ALA A 120 -5.07 -6.40 -6.84
CA ALA A 120 -4.58 -7.78 -6.91
C ALA A 120 -3.85 -8.24 -5.65
N PHE A 121 -3.44 -7.29 -4.81
CA PHE A 121 -2.63 -7.52 -3.61
C PHE A 121 -3.29 -6.94 -2.36
N ASP A 122 -4.61 -6.74 -2.35
CA ASP A 122 -5.36 -6.14 -1.23
C ASP A 122 -4.75 -4.82 -0.73
N ILE A 123 -4.22 -4.00 -1.64
CA ILE A 123 -3.68 -2.67 -1.35
C ILE A 123 -4.82 -1.66 -1.45
N ASP A 124 -5.04 -0.90 -0.37
CA ASP A 124 -6.15 0.05 -0.25
C ASP A 124 -5.84 1.43 -0.83
N LEU A 125 -4.56 1.82 -0.83
CA LEU A 125 -4.05 3.08 -1.36
C LEU A 125 -2.65 2.89 -1.94
N HIS A 126 -2.44 3.41 -3.15
CA HIS A 126 -1.13 3.49 -3.76
C HIS A 126 -0.62 4.94 -3.78
N VAL A 127 0.67 5.13 -3.50
CA VAL A 127 1.39 6.40 -3.59
C VAL A 127 2.33 6.31 -4.79
N ASP A 128 2.19 7.26 -5.71
CA ASP A 128 2.90 7.29 -6.99
C ASP A 128 3.11 8.76 -7.41
N ASP A 129 4.07 9.07 -8.26
CA ASP A 129 4.27 10.41 -8.83
C ASP A 129 3.53 10.60 -10.17
N SER A 130 3.10 9.50 -10.80
CA SER A 130 2.47 9.51 -12.12
C SER A 130 0.97 9.80 -12.07
N GLU A 131 0.55 10.87 -12.75
CA GLU A 131 -0.86 11.12 -13.05
C GLU A 131 -1.48 10.01 -13.91
N GLY A 132 -0.69 9.37 -14.78
CA GLY A 132 -1.14 8.24 -15.59
C GLY A 132 -1.62 7.07 -14.73
N VAL A 133 -0.90 6.75 -13.66
CA VAL A 133 -1.30 5.71 -12.69
C VAL A 133 -2.58 6.11 -11.96
N GLN A 134 -2.80 7.40 -11.70
CA GLN A 134 -4.06 7.88 -11.13
C GLN A 134 -5.23 7.72 -12.10
N LEU A 135 -5.05 8.03 -13.39
CA LEU A 135 -6.07 7.81 -14.42
C LEU A 135 -6.43 6.33 -14.55
N GLU A 136 -5.44 5.44 -14.58
CA GLU A 136 -5.66 3.99 -14.51
C GLU A 136 -6.41 3.60 -13.22
N GLY A 137 -6.11 4.26 -12.10
CA GLY A 137 -6.83 4.08 -10.84
C GLY A 137 -8.32 4.42 -10.94
N VAL A 138 -8.66 5.49 -11.65
CA VAL A 138 -10.05 5.87 -11.94
C VAL A 138 -10.71 4.80 -12.81
N ASP A 139 -10.05 4.37 -13.89
CA ASP A 139 -10.60 3.42 -14.86
C ASP A 139 -10.80 2.02 -14.27
N HIS A 140 -9.89 1.59 -13.38
CA HIS A 140 -9.86 0.25 -12.80
C HIS A 140 -10.30 0.18 -11.34
N GLY A 141 -10.76 1.30 -10.76
CA GLY A 141 -11.39 1.35 -9.44
C GLY A 141 -10.44 1.19 -8.25
N PHE A 142 -9.21 1.70 -8.34
CA PHE A 142 -8.25 1.74 -7.23
C PHE A 142 -7.80 3.15 -6.88
N ARG A 143 -7.38 3.34 -5.63
CA ARG A 143 -7.03 4.66 -5.09
C ARG A 143 -5.55 4.95 -5.26
N VAL A 144 -5.24 6.12 -5.80
CA VAL A 144 -3.88 6.65 -5.94
C VAL A 144 -3.81 8.04 -5.34
N VAL A 145 -2.79 8.29 -4.51
CA VAL A 145 -2.39 9.65 -4.14
C VAL A 145 -1.15 10.00 -4.93
N VAL A 146 -1.29 10.98 -5.83
CA VAL A 146 -0.19 11.51 -6.62
C VAL A 146 0.65 12.46 -5.77
N VAL A 147 1.97 12.27 -5.75
CA VAL A 147 2.93 13.13 -5.06
C VAL A 147 3.96 13.70 -6.03
N ASP A 148 4.15 15.01 -6.00
CA ASP A 148 5.21 15.66 -6.80
C ASP A 148 6.57 15.38 -6.14
N PRO A 149 7.61 14.94 -6.87
CA PRO A 149 8.96 14.73 -6.33
C PRO A 149 9.56 15.97 -5.65
N GLN A 150 9.15 17.19 -6.04
CA GLN A 150 9.60 18.47 -5.50
C GLN A 150 8.78 18.95 -4.29
N ASP A 151 7.64 18.32 -4.00
CA ASP A 151 6.82 18.68 -2.85
C ASP A 151 7.51 18.30 -1.54
N LYS A 152 7.86 19.31 -0.74
CA LYS A 152 8.47 19.12 0.59
C LYS A 152 7.46 18.61 1.64
N GLN A 153 6.17 18.76 1.38
CA GLN A 153 5.07 18.32 2.24
C GLN A 153 4.41 17.02 1.77
N TRP A 154 5.02 16.30 0.82
CA TRP A 154 4.47 15.05 0.26
C TRP A 154 4.05 14.03 1.33
N ALA A 155 4.84 13.90 2.41
CA ALA A 155 4.54 12.99 3.50
C ALA A 155 3.22 13.36 4.21
N GLN A 156 2.95 14.66 4.38
CA GLN A 156 1.70 15.15 4.95
C GLN A 156 0.52 14.84 4.02
N ARG A 157 0.70 15.05 2.71
CA ARG A 157 -0.30 14.70 1.69
C ARG A 157 -0.65 13.21 1.70
N VAL A 158 0.35 12.33 1.87
CA VAL A 158 0.11 10.89 2.03
C VAL A 158 -0.68 10.59 3.31
N LEU A 159 -0.33 11.20 4.45
CA LEU A 159 -1.06 10.99 5.71
C LEU A 159 -2.52 11.43 5.62
N GLU A 160 -2.80 12.55 4.95
CA GLU A 160 -4.16 13.03 4.71
C GLU A 160 -4.95 12.07 3.82
N ALA A 161 -4.36 11.59 2.73
CA ALA A 161 -4.98 10.59 1.87
C ALA A 161 -5.30 9.30 2.64
N VAL A 162 -4.39 8.84 3.49
CA VAL A 162 -4.61 7.67 4.36
C VAL A 162 -5.77 7.90 5.33
N ALA A 163 -5.86 9.07 5.95
CA ALA A 163 -6.97 9.41 6.85
C ALA A 163 -8.33 9.44 6.12
N GLN A 164 -8.35 9.91 4.87
CA GLN A 164 -9.54 9.86 4.02
C GLN A 164 -9.95 8.40 3.73
N VAL A 165 -9.00 7.53 3.35
CA VAL A 165 -9.26 6.10 3.11
C VAL A 165 -9.76 5.40 4.37
N GLN A 166 -9.14 5.66 5.53
CA GLN A 166 -9.60 5.17 6.82
C GLN A 166 -11.07 5.52 7.08
N THR A 167 -11.43 6.79 6.83
CA THR A 167 -12.80 7.29 7.02
C THR A 167 -13.77 6.61 6.05
N GLN A 168 -13.40 6.48 4.78
CA GLN A 168 -14.23 5.81 3.76
C GLN A 168 -14.49 4.33 4.13
N LEU A 169 -13.45 3.59 4.50
CA LEU A 169 -13.57 2.18 4.88
C LEU A 169 -14.35 2.00 6.19
N ALA A 170 -14.18 2.89 7.16
CA ALA A 170 -14.96 2.88 8.40
C ALA A 170 -16.46 3.10 8.14
N ARG A 171 -16.82 3.98 7.20
CA ARG A 171 -18.22 4.22 6.78
C ARG A 171 -18.84 3.02 6.06
N GLN A 172 -18.03 2.16 5.43
CA GLN A 172 -18.50 0.96 4.72
C GLN A 172 -18.72 -0.24 5.67
N GLN A 173 -18.10 -0.24 6.85
CA GLN A 173 -18.21 -1.33 7.85
C GLN A 173 -19.61 -1.53 8.51
N PRO A 174 -20.56 -0.58 8.60
CA PRO A 174 -21.85 -0.81 9.25
C PRO A 174 -22.97 -1.42 8.38
N LYS A 175 -22.76 -1.74 7.08
CA LYS A 175 -23.83 -2.32 6.24
C LYS A 175 -23.78 -3.84 6.05
N ARG A 176 -22.73 -4.53 6.51
CA ARG A 176 -22.61 -6.01 6.39
C ARG A 176 -23.31 -6.81 7.51
N HIS A 177 -23.82 -6.15 8.56
CA HIS A 177 -24.36 -6.82 9.76
C HIS A 177 -25.89 -6.91 9.84
N LYS A 178 -26.62 -6.70 8.74
CA LYS A 178 -28.04 -7.09 8.65
C LYS A 178 -28.18 -8.27 7.71
N LEU A 179 -27.86 -9.47 8.19
CA LEU A 179 -28.50 -10.67 7.64
C LEU A 179 -29.96 -10.64 8.11
N PRO A 180 -30.97 -10.74 7.21
CA PRO A 180 -32.34 -10.92 7.65
C PRO A 180 -32.41 -12.25 8.40
N VAL A 181 -32.78 -12.19 9.68
CA VAL A 181 -33.21 -13.38 10.42
C VAL A 181 -34.40 -13.94 9.66
N ARG A 182 -34.21 -15.08 8.99
CA ARG A 182 -35.28 -15.80 8.33
C ARG A 182 -36.14 -16.42 9.43
N SER A 183 -37.20 -15.71 9.83
CA SER A 183 -38.24 -16.26 10.69
C SER A 183 -38.97 -17.35 9.89
N TYR A 184 -38.77 -18.62 10.25
CA TYR A 184 -39.62 -19.70 9.77
C TYR A 184 -40.91 -19.71 10.63
N PRO A 185 -42.09 -19.46 10.05
CA PRO A 185 -43.34 -19.66 10.76
C PRO A 185 -43.73 -21.15 10.67
N GLY A 186 -44.04 -21.74 11.83
CA GLY A 186 -44.87 -22.94 11.91
C GLY A 186 -44.14 -24.20 12.37
N LEU A 187 -44.35 -24.53 13.64
CA LEU A 187 -44.52 -25.91 14.12
C LEU A 187 -45.42 -25.83 15.37
N THR A 188 -46.74 -25.87 15.15
CA THR A 188 -47.70 -26.25 16.18
C THR A 188 -47.51 -27.73 16.46
N LEU A 189 -47.01 -28.09 17.65
CA LEU A 189 -47.14 -29.43 18.19
C LEU A 189 -48.36 -29.42 19.10
N ASN A 190 -49.42 -30.11 18.65
CA ASN A 190 -50.55 -30.46 19.48
C ASN A 190 -50.08 -31.38 20.62
N GLY A 191 -50.49 -31.04 21.84
CA GLY A 191 -50.48 -31.88 23.02
C GLY A 191 -51.82 -31.70 23.73
#